data_AF-A0A3D3BLM5-F1
#
_entry.id   AF-A0A3D3BLM5-F1
#
_cell.length_a   1.000
_cell.length_b   1.000
_cell.length_c   1.000
_cell.angle_alpha   90.00
_cell.angle_beta   90.00
_cell.angle_gamma   90.00
#
_symmetry.space_group_name_H-M   'P 1'
#
loop_
_entity.id
_entity.type
_entity.pdbx_description
1 polymer ?
#
loop_
_entity_poly.entity_id
_entity_poly.type
_entity_poly.pdbx_seq_one_letter_code
_entity_poly.pdbx_strand_id
1 'polypeptide(L)' 'MHERILRLNIAGSPVDWLNWEEAVTLQARGMVAWTLGSPCMIVRGGRSRLTGEQSQLTLHSIMAFEGRVY' A
#
# COMPACT_ATOMS: atom_id res chain seq x y z
N MET A 1 -2.24 18.13 0.37
CA MET A 1 -3.43 17.27 0.51
C MET A 1 -2.94 15.90 0.95
N HIS A 2 -3.46 15.34 2.03
CA HIS A 2 -3.08 14.01 2.50
C HIS A 2 -3.91 13.00 1.73
N GLU A 3 -3.31 12.30 0.77
CA GLU A 3 -4.00 11.20 0.07
C GLU A 3 -4.26 10.08 1.07
N ARG A 4 -5.55 9.80 1.30
CA ARG A 4 -6.00 8.69 2.15
C ARG A 4 -6.33 7.51 1.25
N ILE A 5 -5.86 6.34 1.65
CA ILE A 5 -6.07 5.09 0.92
C ILE A 5 -7.20 4.34 1.62
N LEU A 6 -8.19 3.91 0.85
CA LEU A 6 -9.29 3.13 1.39
C LEU A 6 -8.81 1.70 1.64
N ARG A 7 -8.87 1.27 2.89
CA ARG A 7 -8.59 -0.11 3.30
C ARG A 7 -9.83 -0.96 3.14
N LEU A 8 -9.68 -2.07 2.44
CA LEU A 8 -10.70 -3.10 2.35
C LEU A 8 -10.25 -4.36 3.11
N ASN A 9 -11.23 -5.12 3.57
CA ASN A 9 -10.99 -6.52 3.93
C ASN A 9 -10.87 -7.37 2.65
N ILE A 10 -10.46 -8.64 2.79
CA ILE A 10 -10.32 -9.54 1.64
C ILE A 10 -11.64 -9.77 0.87
N ALA A 11 -12.79 -9.58 1.53
CA ALA A 11 -14.13 -9.69 0.96
C ALA A 11 -14.60 -8.40 0.25
N GLY A 12 -13.79 -7.34 0.23
CA GLY A 12 -14.10 -6.07 -0.42
C GLY A 12 -14.96 -5.11 0.40
N SER A 13 -15.22 -5.40 1.67
CA SER A 13 -15.89 -4.46 2.56
C SER A 13 -14.91 -3.38 3.06
N PRO A 14 -15.29 -2.09 3.04
CA PRO A 14 -14.47 -1.02 3.57
C PRO A 14 -14.31 -1.15 5.08
N VAL A 15 -13.08 -0.99 5.56
CA VAL A 15 -12.72 -1.09 6.98
C VAL A 15 -12.45 0.31 7.52
N ASP A 16 -11.43 0.97 7.00
CA ASP A 16 -10.97 2.30 7.43
C ASP A 16 -10.23 3.04 6.30
N TRP A 17 -9.86 4.29 6.58
CA TRP A 17 -9.00 5.09 5.71
C TRP A 17 -7.60 5.14 6.31
N LEU A 18 -6.63 4.64 5.57
CA LEU A 18 -5.23 4.63 5.96
C LEU A 18 -4.49 5.83 5.37
N ASN A 19 -3.47 6.30 6.08
CA ASN A 19 -2.51 7.22 5.51
C ASN A 19 -1.60 6.48 4.51
N TRP A 20 -1.00 7.23 3.58
CA TRP A 20 -0.08 6.65 2.60
C TRP A 20 1.09 5.92 3.26
N GLU A 21 1.63 6.42 4.38
CA GLU A 21 2.74 5.77 5.12
C GLU A 21 2.34 4.40 5.69
N GLU A 22 1.12 4.29 6.21
CA GLU A 22 0.58 3.04 6.76
C GLU A 22 0.35 2.03 5.65
N ALA A 23 -0.26 2.47 4.55
CA ALA A 23 -0.49 1.61 3.37
C ALA A 23 0.83 1.11 2.77
N VAL A 24 1.85 1.96 2.67
CA VAL A 24 3.21 1.57 2.25
C VAL A 24 3.79 0.53 3.19
N THR A 25 3.65 0.75 4.50
CA THR A 25 4.18 -0.18 5.51
C THR A 25 3.53 -1.56 5.38
N LEU A 26 2.21 -1.61 5.20
CA LEU A 26 1.47 -2.86 5.01
C LEU A 26 1.80 -3.53 3.66
N GLN A 27 1.94 -2.75 2.58
CA GLN A 27 2.33 -3.25 1.27
C GLN A 27 3.78 -3.79 1.29
N ALA A 28 4.70 -3.08 1.93
CA ALA A 28 6.08 -3.51 2.11
C ALA A 28 6.19 -4.82 2.92
N ARG A 29 5.24 -5.06 3.83
CA ARG A 29 5.10 -6.32 4.57
C ARG A 29 4.48 -7.45 3.76
N GLY A 30 4.03 -7.20 2.53
CA GLY A 30 3.34 -8.20 1.71
C GLY A 30 1.92 -8.50 2.18
N MET A 31 1.29 -7.60 2.95
CA MET A 31 -0.06 -7.81 3.50
C MET A 31 -1.18 -7.33 2.55
N VAL A 32 -0.88 -7.01 1.30
CA VAL A 32 -1.87 -6.57 0.31
C VAL A 32 -2.37 -7.80 -0.47
N ALA A 33 -3.66 -8.09 -0.36
CA ALA A 33 -4.30 -9.19 -1.08
C ALA A 33 -4.58 -8.81 -2.55
N TRP A 34 -5.16 -7.61 -2.75
CA TRP A 34 -5.46 -7.08 -4.07
C TRP A 34 -5.64 -5.56 -4.00
N THR A 35 -5.43 -4.88 -5.12
CA THR A 35 -5.60 -3.43 -5.26
C THR A 35 -6.60 -3.11 -6.36
N LEU A 36 -7.25 -1.95 -6.29
CA LEU A 36 -8.22 -1.51 -7.29
C LEU A 36 -8.03 -0.03 -7.63
N GLY A 37 -8.23 0.30 -8.92
CA GLY A 37 -8.07 1.64 -9.46
C GLY A 37 -6.67 1.87 -10.05
N SER A 38 -6.42 3.13 -10.43
CA SER A 38 -5.12 3.54 -10.98
C SER A 38 -4.11 3.81 -9.86
N PRO A 39 -2.80 3.71 -10.14
CA PRO A 39 -1.75 4.17 -9.25
C PRO A 39 -1.99 5.62 -8.82
N CYS A 40 -2.14 5.87 -7.52
CA CYS A 40 -2.26 7.24 -7.00
C CYS A 40 -0.87 7.82 -6.66
N MET A 41 0.03 6.98 -6.15
CA MET A 41 1.33 7.43 -5.65
C MET A 41 2.40 6.37 -5.86
N ILE A 42 3.62 6.82 -6.17
CA ILE A 42 4.80 5.95 -6.22
C ILE A 42 5.74 6.38 -5.10
N VAL A 43 5.93 5.49 -4.15
CA VAL A 43 6.83 5.69 -3.01
C VAL A 43 8.18 5.07 -3.34
N ARG A 44 9.24 5.87 -3.19
CA ARG A 44 10.60 5.45 -3.50
C ARG A 44 11.37 5.23 -2.20
N GLY A 45 11.84 4.01 -2.02
CA GLY A 45 12.67 3.61 -0.89
C GLY A 45 14.16 3.78 -1.16
N GLY A 46 14.95 2.96 -0.47
CA GLY A 46 16.41 2.96 -0.59
C GLY A 46 16.92 2.53 -1.96
N ARG A 47 18.15 2.93 -2.27
CA ARG A 47 18.87 2.48 -3.46
C ARG A 47 19.80 1.35 -3.07
N SER A 48 19.63 0.19 -3.69
CA SER A 48 20.50 -0.96 -3.51
C SER A 48 21.90 -0.61 -4.03
N ARG A 49 22.91 -0.74 -3.17
CA ARG A 49 24.31 -0.53 -3.57
C ARG A 49 24.81 -1.60 -4.53
N LEU A 50 24.32 -2.84 -4.38
CA LEU A 50 24.76 -3.99 -5.17
C LEU A 50 24.21 -3.95 -6.60
N THR A 51 22.95 -3.55 -6.77
CA THR A 51 22.29 -3.55 -8.09
C THR A 51 22.16 -2.15 -8.69
N GLY A 52 22.32 -1.10 -7.90
CA GLY A 52 22.09 0.28 -8.33
C GLY A 52 20.62 0.64 -8.48
N GLU A 53 19.70 -0.30 -8.27
CA GLU A 53 18.25 -0.11 -8.39
C GLU A 53 17.65 0.58 -7.16
N GLN A 54 16.61 1.37 -7.37
CA GLN A 54 15.85 2.00 -6.30
C GLN A 54 14.61 1.16 -5.99
N SER A 55 14.36 0.85 -4.72
CA SER A 55 13.11 0.23 -4.29
C SER A 55 11.96 1.18 -4.56
N GLN A 56 10.89 0.69 -5.19
CA GLN A 56 9.70 1.50 -5.48
C GLN A 56 8.46 0.69 -5.11
N LEU A 57 7.50 1.33 -4.45
CA LEU A 57 6.21 0.78 -4.11
C LEU A 57 5.13 1.66 -4.73
N THR A 58 4.23 1.02 -5.46
CA THR A 58 3.13 1.72 -6.12
C THR A 58 1.86 1.57 -5.29
N LEU A 59 1.38 2.70 -4.78
CA LEU A 59 0.14 2.80 -4.06
C LEU A 59 -1.04 3.06 -4.99
N HIS A 60 -2.20 2.56 -4.58
CA HIS A 60 -3.47 2.66 -5.26
C HIS A 60 -4.48 3.24 -4.27
N SER A 61 -5.49 3.94 -4.77
CA SER A 61 -6.50 4.59 -3.93
C SER A 61 -7.33 3.60 -3.11
N ILE A 62 -7.44 2.35 -3.56
CA ILE A 62 -8.20 1.27 -2.91
C ILE A 62 -7.31 0.03 -2.81
N MET A 63 -7.12 -0.46 -1.59
CA MET A 63 -6.30 -1.64 -1.32
C MET A 63 -6.97 -2.56 -0.31
N ALA A 64 -7.04 -3.85 -0.62
CA ALA A 64 -7.46 -4.88 0.30
C ALA A 64 -6.25 -5.50 1.00
N PHE A 65 -6.32 -5.59 2.33
CA PHE A 65 -5.24 -6.12 3.15
C PHE A 65 -5.64 -7.42 3.83
N GLU A 66 -4.74 -8.39 3.81
CA GLU A 66 -4.86 -9.66 4.53
C GLU A 66 -4.16 -9.53 5.89
N GLY A 67 -4.95 -9.25 6.92
CA GLY A 67 -4.42 -9.12 8.27
C GLY A 67 -5.53 -8.99 9.28
N ARG A 68 -5.53 -9.85 10.30
CA ARG A 68 -6.41 -9.72 11.46
C ARG A 68 -6.14 -8.35 12.11
N VAL A 69 -7.19 -7.53 12.18
CA VAL A 69 -7.22 -6.38 13.08
C VAL A 69 -7.23 -6.98 14.49
N TYR A 70 -6.11 -6.84 15.20
CA TYR A 70 -6.06 -7.11 16.64
C TYR A 70 -6.44 -5.84 17.39
#